data_AF-A0A7C1VNF8-F1
#
_entry.id   AF-A0A7C1VNF8-F1
#
_cell.length_a   1.000
_cell.length_b   1.000
_cell.length_c   1.000
_cell.angle_alpha   90.00
_cell.angle_beta   90.00
_cell.angle_gamma   90.00
#
_symmetry.space_group_name_H-M   'P 1'
#
loop_
_entity.id
_entity.type
_entity.pdbx_description
1 polymer ?
#
loop_
_entity_poly.entity_id
_entity_poly.type
_entity_poly.pdbx_seq_one_letter_code
_entity_poly.pdbx_strand_id
1 'polypeptide(L)'
;MSQSINAAFIRQYESEVHQAYQQQGSKFRGTTRLKSNIVGESTTFQKVGKGSAANKTRHGKVPVMNIAHSNVTATLEDWYGGDYVDKLDELKINFDERQIQVNAGAWALGRKVDELV
;
A
#
# COMPACT_ATOMS: atom_id res chain seq x y z
N MET A 1 0.21 -6.33 -39.99
CA MET A 1 0.25 -5.69 -38.65
C MET A 1 0.11 -6.80 -37.61
N SER A 2 1.13 -7.01 -36.77
CA SER A 2 1.11 -8.10 -35.78
C SER A 2 0.27 -7.70 -34.57
N GLN A 3 -0.81 -8.44 -34.31
CA GLN A 3 -1.73 -8.18 -33.20
C GLN A 3 -1.10 -8.48 -31.83
N SER A 4 -0.02 -9.27 -31.78
CA SER A 4 0.64 -9.66 -30.53
C SER A 4 1.59 -8.61 -29.96
N ILE A 5 2.08 -7.67 -30.79
CA ILE A 5 3.01 -6.61 -30.36
C ILE A 5 2.32 -5.65 -29.39
N ASN A 6 1.04 -5.33 -29.64
CA ASN A 6 0.27 -4.46 -28.75
C ASN A 6 0.07 -5.13 -27.37
N ALA A 7 -0.26 -6.42 -27.33
CA ALA A 7 -0.39 -7.19 -26.09
C ALA A 7 0.92 -7.28 -25.30
N ALA A 8 2.06 -7.43 -25.98
CA ALA A 8 3.37 -7.42 -25.33
C ALA A 8 3.68 -6.05 -24.70
N PHE A 9 3.34 -4.95 -25.41
CA PHE A 9 3.53 -3.59 -24.89
C PHE A 9 2.69 -3.29 -23.64
N ILE A 10 1.44 -3.76 -23.60
CA ILE A 10 0.56 -3.57 -22.43
C ILE A 10 1.16 -4.30 -21.21
N ARG A 11 1.59 -5.56 -21.38
CA ARG A 11 2.19 -6.35 -20.29
C ARG A 11 3.50 -5.75 -19.79
N GLN A 12 4.33 -5.23 -20.70
CA GLN A 12 5.57 -4.57 -20.30
C GLN A 12 5.27 -3.32 -19.46
N TYR A 13 4.34 -2.47 -19.91
CA TYR A 13 3.95 -1.27 -19.19
C TYR A 13 3.38 -1.59 -17.80
N GLU A 14 2.51 -2.60 -17.71
CA GLU A 14 1.98 -3.09 -16.43
C GLU A 14 3.11 -3.51 -15.46
N SER A 15 4.10 -4.27 -15.95
CA SER A 15 5.26 -4.67 -15.15
C SER A 15 6.09 -3.46 -14.69
N GLU A 16 6.30 -2.47 -15.56
CA GLU A 16 7.05 -1.25 -15.23
C GLU A 16 6.33 -0.41 -14.16
N VAL A 17 5.00 -0.28 -14.24
CA VAL A 17 4.18 0.39 -13.22
C VAL A 17 4.30 -0.31 -11.87
N HIS A 18 4.21 -1.64 -11.83
CA HIS A 18 4.37 -2.39 -10.59
C HIS A 18 5.76 -2.22 -9.97
N GLN A 19 6.82 -2.25 -10.80
CA GLN A 19 8.18 -2.06 -10.33
C GLN A 19 8.43 -0.63 -9.83
N ALA A 20 7.92 0.38 -10.55
CA ALA A 20 8.04 1.77 -10.15
C ALA A 20 7.30 2.04 -8.83
N TYR A 21 6.09 1.51 -8.67
CA TYR A 21 5.32 1.64 -7.42
C TYR A 21 6.00 0.93 -6.24
N GLN A 22 6.63 -0.23 -6.46
CA GLN A 22 7.38 -0.92 -5.41
C GLN A 22 8.63 -0.14 -4.96
N GLN A 23 9.33 0.52 -5.89
CA GLN A 23 10.54 1.29 -5.59
C GLN A 23 10.25 2.68 -5.01
N GLN A 24 9.29 3.40 -5.60
CA GLN A 24 8.97 4.80 -5.30
C GLN A 24 7.72 4.94 -4.41
N GLY A 25 7.26 3.84 -3.80
CA GLY A 25 6.02 3.78 -3.05
C GLY A 25 5.95 4.70 -1.83
N SER A 26 4.90 4.51 -1.02
CA SER A 26 4.61 5.33 0.16
C SER A 26 5.75 5.37 1.18
N LYS A 27 6.01 6.57 1.73
CA LYS A 27 7.06 6.79 2.74
C LYS A 27 6.62 6.34 4.14
N PHE A 28 5.34 6.46 4.46
CA PHE A 28 4.79 6.07 5.77
C PHE A 28 4.32 4.62 5.83
N ARG A 29 4.23 3.93 4.69
CA ARG A 29 3.92 2.50 4.64
C ARG A 29 4.87 1.67 5.51
N GLY A 30 6.17 1.99 5.50
CA GLY A 30 7.18 1.27 6.31
C GLY A 30 7.14 1.58 7.81
N THR A 31 6.46 2.65 8.24
CA THR A 31 6.41 3.07 9.65
C THR A 31 5.20 2.50 10.39
N THR A 32 4.31 1.80 9.69
CA THR A 32 3.06 1.26 10.24
C THR A 32 2.97 -0.25 10.11
N ARG A 33 2.04 -0.86 10.86
CA ARG A 33 1.82 -2.31 10.80
C ARG A 33 1.02 -2.65 9.56
N LEU A 34 1.67 -3.36 8.64
CA LEU A 34 1.03 -3.79 7.39
C LEU A 34 0.50 -5.22 7.52
N LYS A 35 -0.63 -5.47 6.85
CA LYS A 35 -1.13 -6.82 6.59
C LYS A 35 -1.47 -6.91 5.11
N SER A 36 -0.67 -7.67 4.37
CA SER A 36 -0.83 -7.89 2.93
C SER A 36 -1.71 -9.11 2.65
N ASN A 37 -2.18 -9.23 1.40
CA ASN A 37 -2.93 -10.38 0.90
C ASN A 37 -4.23 -10.66 1.68
N ILE A 38 -4.97 -9.60 2.02
CA ILE A 38 -6.31 -9.74 2.61
C ILE A 38 -7.26 -10.29 1.54
N VAL A 39 -7.95 -11.38 1.86
CA VAL A 39 -9.06 -11.90 1.07
C VAL A 39 -10.35 -11.41 1.73
N GLY A 40 -11.09 -10.54 1.04
CA GLY A 40 -12.31 -9.91 1.53
C GLY A 40 -12.21 -8.38 1.64
N GLU A 41 -13.32 -7.74 2.02
CA GLU A 41 -13.49 -6.27 2.04
C GLU A 41 -12.80 -5.59 3.24
N SER A 42 -12.47 -6.31 4.31
CA SER A 42 -11.86 -5.70 5.50
C SER A 42 -10.95 -6.64 6.27
N THR A 43 -10.07 -6.05 7.09
CA THR A 43 -9.22 -6.76 8.05
C THR A 43 -9.23 -6.08 9.40
N THR A 44 -9.05 -6.87 10.46
CA THR A 44 -8.93 -6.35 11.83
C THR A 44 -7.48 -6.38 12.32
N PHE A 45 -7.10 -5.31 13.02
CA PHE A 45 -5.87 -5.20 13.79
C PHE A 45 -6.20 -5.30 15.27
N GLN A 46 -5.62 -6.29 15.94
CA GLN A 46 -5.78 -6.46 17.38
C GLN A 46 -4.86 -5.48 18.11
N LYS A 47 -5.43 -4.68 19.01
CA LYS A 47 -4.73 -3.79 19.94
C LYS A 47 -4.76 -4.40 21.33
N VAL A 48 -3.59 -4.50 21.94
CA VAL A 48 -3.43 -5.00 23.31
C VAL A 48 -3.02 -3.82 24.19
N GLY A 49 -3.75 -3.61 25.28
CA GLY A 49 -3.49 -2.55 26.25
C GLY A 49 -2.20 -2.74 27.02
N LYS A 50 -1.89 -1.78 27.89
CA LYS A 50 -0.73 -1.87 28.80
C LYS A 50 -1.13 -2.65 30.05
N GLY A 51 -0.35 -3.65 30.42
CA GLY A 51 -0.43 -4.26 31.75
C GLY A 51 0.55 -3.59 32.72
N SER A 52 0.22 -3.57 34.01
CA SER A 52 1.12 -3.13 35.08
C SER A 52 1.51 -4.33 35.96
N ALA A 53 2.78 -4.41 36.34
CA ALA A 53 3.26 -5.43 37.26
C ALA A 53 3.00 -4.98 38.71
N ALA A 54 2.49 -5.89 39.55
CA ALA A 54 2.24 -5.62 40.96
C ALA A 54 3.00 -6.62 41.84
N ASN A 55 3.51 -6.13 42.97
CA ASN A 55 4.20 -6.96 43.95
C ASN A 55 3.21 -7.84 44.71
N LYS A 56 3.66 -9.05 45.01
CA LYS A 56 2.92 -10.05 45.79
C LYS A 56 3.55 -10.21 47.18
N THR A 57 2.73 -10.43 48.19
CA THR A 57 3.21 -10.78 49.54
C THR A 57 3.71 -12.23 49.60
N ARG A 58 4.54 -12.57 50.60
CA ARG A 58 5.03 -13.94 50.79
C ARG A 58 3.83 -14.88 50.97
N HIS A 59 3.75 -15.94 50.17
CA HIS A 59 2.62 -16.88 50.08
C HIS A 59 1.28 -16.31 49.54
N GLY A 60 1.24 -15.06 49.07
CA GLY A 60 0.06 -14.49 48.41
C GLY A 60 -0.19 -15.02 46.99
N LYS A 61 -1.42 -14.83 46.48
CA LYS A 61 -1.76 -15.08 45.07
C LYS A 61 -1.09 -14.03 44.18
N VAL A 62 -0.72 -14.42 42.96
CA VAL A 62 -0.12 -13.50 41.97
C VAL A 62 -1.22 -12.55 41.47
N PRO A 63 -1.03 -11.22 41.56
CA PRO A 63 -2.00 -10.27 41.02
C PRO A 63 -2.11 -10.40 39.50
N VAL A 64 -3.34 -10.41 38.99
CA VAL A 64 -3.65 -10.54 37.56
C VAL A 64 -3.64 -9.17 36.88
N MET A 65 -3.06 -9.11 35.67
CA MET A 65 -2.80 -7.86 34.95
C MET A 65 -4.02 -7.29 34.18
N ASN A 66 -5.10 -8.09 34.04
CA ASN A 66 -6.36 -7.77 33.34
C ASN A 66 -6.24 -6.77 32.17
N ILE A 67 -5.48 -7.15 31.15
CA ILE A 67 -5.14 -6.26 30.02
C ILE A 67 -6.39 -6.06 29.15
N ALA A 68 -6.69 -4.80 28.82
CA ALA A 68 -7.77 -4.49 27.89
C ALA A 68 -7.39 -4.89 26.46
N HIS A 69 -8.27 -5.62 25.79
CA HIS A 69 -8.14 -5.98 24.38
C HIS A 69 -9.18 -5.21 23.58
N SER A 70 -8.74 -4.58 22.48
CA SER A 70 -9.62 -3.92 21.52
C SER A 70 -9.15 -4.22 20.10
N ASN A 71 -9.96 -3.87 19.12
CA ASN A 71 -9.63 -4.06 17.71
C ASN A 71 -9.90 -2.77 16.93
N VAL A 72 -9.21 -2.64 15.79
CA VAL A 72 -9.50 -1.62 14.78
C VAL A 72 -9.69 -2.34 13.46
N THR A 73 -10.79 -2.06 12.77
CA THR A 73 -11.09 -2.60 11.45
C THR A 73 -10.60 -1.61 10.39
N ALA A 74 -9.88 -2.12 9.39
CA ALA A 74 -9.50 -1.40 8.18
C ALA A 74 -10.25 -2.01 6.99
N THR A 75 -10.92 -1.17 6.22
CA THR A 75 -11.62 -1.53 4.98
C THR A 75 -10.69 -1.38 3.77
N LEU A 76 -10.90 -2.22 2.76
CA LEU A 76 -10.18 -2.15 1.49
C LEU A 76 -10.97 -1.21 0.56
N GLU A 77 -10.31 -0.19 0.02
CA GLU A 77 -10.90 0.77 -0.90
C GLU A 77 -10.07 0.83 -2.19
N ASP A 78 -10.76 0.95 -3.33
CA ASP A 78 -10.13 1.03 -4.65
C ASP A 78 -9.90 2.49 -5.04
N TRP A 79 -8.66 2.82 -5.40
CA TRP A 79 -8.25 4.15 -5.86
C TRP A 79 -7.67 4.09 -7.27
N TYR A 80 -8.09 5.01 -8.12
CA TYR A 80 -7.74 5.04 -9.53
C TYR A 80 -7.01 6.34 -9.90
N GLY A 81 -5.95 6.24 -10.70
CA GLY A 81 -5.21 7.37 -11.24
C GLY A 81 -4.91 7.14 -12.72
N GLY A 82 -5.84 7.52 -13.58
CA GLY A 82 -5.71 7.38 -15.03
C GLY A 82 -5.30 8.69 -15.70
N ASP A 83 -4.57 8.58 -16.79
CA ASP A 83 -4.15 9.70 -17.62
C ASP A 83 -4.20 9.32 -19.10
N TYR A 84 -4.38 10.32 -19.96
CA TYR A 84 -4.55 10.13 -21.40
C TYR A 84 -3.36 10.74 -22.15
N VAL A 85 -2.74 9.92 -22.98
CA VAL A 85 -1.64 10.34 -23.87
C VAL A 85 -2.06 10.11 -25.31
N ASP A 86 -1.96 11.13 -26.15
CA ASP A 86 -2.18 11.00 -27.59
C ASP A 86 -0.90 10.51 -28.27
N LYS A 87 -1.07 9.49 -29.11
CA LYS A 87 0.02 8.87 -29.87
C LYS A 87 0.65 9.80 -30.90
N LEU A 88 -0.11 10.76 -31.42
CA LEU A 88 0.46 11.77 -32.34
C LEU A 88 1.32 12.79 -31.62
N ASP A 89 1.09 13.01 -30.32
CA ASP A 89 1.90 13.91 -29.51
C ASP A 89 3.17 13.21 -28.99
N GLU A 90 3.11 11.90 -28.70
CA GLU A 90 4.31 11.08 -28.45
C GLU A 90 5.34 11.17 -29.58
N LEU A 91 4.90 11.34 -30.83
CA LEU A 91 5.81 11.47 -31.99
C LEU A 91 6.46 12.85 -32.09
N LYS A 92 5.92 13.88 -31.43
CA LYS A 92 6.39 15.27 -31.49
C LYS A 92 7.30 15.67 -30.34
N ILE A 93 7.42 14.80 -29.33
CA ILE A 93 8.26 15.01 -28.14
C ILE A 93 9.59 14.26 -28.26
N ASN A 94 10.63 14.81 -27.62
CA ASN A 94 12.00 14.28 -27.69
C ASN A 94 12.37 13.39 -26.49
N PHE A 95 11.42 13.11 -25.60
CA PHE A 95 11.63 12.34 -24.37
C PHE A 95 10.56 11.26 -24.23
N ASP A 96 10.84 10.28 -23.36
CA ASP A 96 9.93 9.15 -23.14
C ASP A 96 8.83 9.54 -22.14
N GLU A 97 7.69 9.99 -22.67
CA GLU A 97 6.48 10.30 -21.90
C GLU A 97 5.98 9.10 -21.10
N ARG A 98 6.18 7.87 -21.60
CA ARG A 98 5.65 6.67 -20.93
C ARG A 98 6.35 6.44 -19.61
N GLN A 99 7.67 6.63 -19.57
CA GLN A 99 8.44 6.52 -18.34
C GLN A 99 8.04 7.61 -17.33
N ILE A 100 7.75 8.82 -17.80
CA ILE A 100 7.25 9.91 -16.94
C ILE A 100 5.89 9.52 -16.36
N GLN A 101 4.99 8.97 -17.18
CA GLN A 101 3.67 8.55 -16.74
C GLN A 101 3.71 7.43 -15.71
N VAL A 102 4.58 6.44 -15.91
CA VAL A 102 4.83 5.36 -14.95
C VAL A 102 5.24 5.93 -13.59
N ASN A 103 6.22 6.85 -13.58
CA ASN A 103 6.69 7.48 -12.35
C ASN A 103 5.62 8.36 -11.71
N ALA A 104 4.89 9.15 -12.50
CA ALA A 104 3.84 10.02 -12.02
C ALA A 104 2.71 9.23 -11.35
N GLY A 105 2.28 8.13 -11.96
CA GLY A 105 1.29 7.21 -11.40
C GLY A 105 1.77 6.55 -10.11
N ALA A 106 3.03 6.09 -10.07
CA ALA A 106 3.64 5.50 -8.88
C ALA A 106 3.63 6.49 -7.69
N TRP A 107 4.05 7.74 -7.92
CA TRP A 107 4.03 8.77 -6.88
C TRP A 107 2.62 9.20 -6.46
N ALA A 108 1.66 9.25 -7.39
CA ALA A 108 0.28 9.59 -7.08
C ALA A 108 -0.35 8.57 -6.12
N LEU A 109 -0.19 7.28 -6.42
CA LEU A 109 -0.66 6.21 -5.54
C LEU A 109 0.10 6.20 -4.20
N GLY A 110 1.41 6.41 -4.22
CA GLY A 110 2.22 6.50 -3.00
C GLY A 110 1.73 7.59 -2.05
N ARG A 111 1.43 8.79 -2.57
CA ARG A 111 0.86 9.88 -1.78
C ARG A 111 -0.51 9.55 -1.22
N LYS A 112 -1.37 8.87 -1.99
CA LYS A 112 -2.69 8.48 -1.49
C LYS A 112 -2.59 7.47 -0.34
N VAL A 113 -1.66 6.53 -0.42
CA VAL A 113 -1.37 5.63 0.69
C VAL A 113 -0.88 6.40 1.92
N ASP A 114 -0.01 7.41 1.74
CA ASP A 114 0.46 8.25 2.84
C ASP A 114 -0.66 9.10 3.47
N GLU A 115 -1.71 9.46 2.72
CA GLU A 115 -2.88 10.20 3.24
C GLU A 115 -3.81 9.32 4.09
N LEU A 116 -3.90 8.02 3.77
CA LEU A 116 -4.79 7.07 4.45
C LEU A 116 -4.23 6.50 5.76
N VAL A 117 -2.93 6.72 6.01
CA VAL A 117 -2.18 6.17 7.15
C VAL A 117 -2.04 7.22 8.26
#